data_AF-A0A7S3VFJ9-F1
#
_entry.id   AF-A0A7S3VFJ9-F1
#
_cell.length_a   1.000
_cell.length_b   1.000
_cell.length_c   1.000
_cell.angle_alpha   90.00
_cell.angle_beta   90.00
_cell.angle_gamma   90.00
#
_symmetry.space_group_name_H-M   'P 1'
#
loop_
_entity.id
_entity.type
_entity.pdbx_description
1 polymer ?
#
loop_
_entity_poly.entity_id
_entity_poly.type
_entity_poly.pdbx_seq_one_letter_code
_entity_poly.pdbx_strand_id
1 'polypeptide(L)'
;MSYTPKPSIFKTCLTSIPLPAKMLNGVSVIKVAANGKTKPAFLTVSPDKFTIYITESKFKNGKVGIIPLRKPLLGGLRVTSIGSNNSEVDEMIYERALDVGGISRIQRGQSTLKFELAKKMSNRLGSSPVKRKISGGSVASGVNGSVSGNSVTTSGASSTATSSAYMALDPKRCFSIIFTGNGERTLDLMVEDDEVVCGDVVRALQSLLDEYSKAKLQVGSDILLLRYIWMDVDRDKSNSINAAEFAKILNRINFFMKKSDSDKMYHSFAKMIGLDRSDRRRGLTFEQCGIILHKIKRDSNWQIKPVRQIWFDLFGEYMNTGRTRTKVSSESFLKKFLLKKQVESHHTMEAVQGIFQRLNKLEVADVAANLHWEEDDVNAGRYIDRDRFEVYLFSKENDIFDPVKQKFDPHVMSMNRSLSEYWINSSHNTYLTGDQFKSKSSVEMYMYALYGGCRCLELDCFDGHRDGNNKPMPVVYHG
;
A
#
# COMPACT_ATOMS: atom_id res chain seq x y z
N MET A 1 -22.71 18.13 27.02
CA MET A 1 -22.96 17.24 25.88
C MET A 1 -21.61 16.75 25.39
N SER A 2 -21.37 15.44 25.40
CA SER A 2 -20.16 14.86 24.81
C SER A 2 -20.22 15.09 23.30
N TYR A 3 -19.15 15.63 22.73
CA TYR A 3 -19.07 15.82 21.30
C TYR A 3 -18.74 14.46 20.66
N THR A 4 -19.69 13.91 19.89
CA THR A 4 -19.51 12.65 19.15
C THR A 4 -19.22 13.02 17.68
N PRO A 5 -17.98 12.84 17.21
CA PRO A 5 -17.65 13.13 15.82
C PRO A 5 -18.36 12.17 14.86
N LYS A 6 -18.64 12.64 13.64
CA LYS A 6 -19.19 11.79 12.58
C LYS A 6 -18.18 10.67 12.24
N PRO A 7 -18.63 9.41 12.05
CA PRO A 7 -17.75 8.32 11.65
C PRO A 7 -17.04 8.63 10.33
N SER A 8 -15.77 8.23 10.24
CA SER A 8 -15.00 8.34 9.00
C SER A 8 -15.57 7.42 7.92
N ILE A 9 -15.87 7.97 6.74
CA ILE A 9 -16.34 7.23 5.57
C ILE A 9 -15.15 6.45 4.99
N PHE A 10 -13.97 7.07 4.95
CA PHE A 10 -12.79 6.41 4.42
C PHE A 10 -12.31 5.23 5.26
N LYS A 11 -12.45 5.31 6.59
CA LYS A 11 -12.09 4.19 7.47
C LYS A 11 -12.82 2.90 7.10
N THR A 12 -14.03 3.01 6.56
CA THR A 12 -14.90 1.89 6.20
C THR A 12 -15.13 1.74 4.70
N CYS A 13 -14.53 2.56 3.83
CA CYS A 13 -14.88 2.62 2.40
C CYS A 13 -14.74 1.28 1.65
N LEU A 14 -13.79 0.43 2.05
CA LEU A 14 -13.60 -0.87 1.41
C LEU A 14 -14.55 -1.95 1.95
N THR A 15 -15.16 -1.75 3.11
CA THR A 15 -15.99 -2.76 3.79
C THR A 15 -17.21 -3.22 2.98
N SER A 16 -17.68 -2.41 2.04
CA SER A 16 -18.77 -2.75 1.11
C SER A 16 -18.33 -3.59 -0.09
N ILE A 17 -17.03 -3.60 -0.44
CA ILE A 17 -16.53 -4.30 -1.63
C ILE A 17 -16.70 -5.81 -1.50
N PRO A 18 -17.45 -6.50 -2.38
CA PRO A 18 -17.64 -7.93 -2.26
C PRO A 18 -16.29 -8.65 -2.40
N LEU A 19 -15.98 -9.51 -1.44
CA LEU A 19 -14.81 -10.39 -1.49
C LEU A 19 -15.27 -11.85 -1.47
N PRO A 20 -14.62 -12.73 -2.25
CA PRO A 20 -14.81 -14.17 -2.09
C PRO A 20 -14.53 -14.58 -0.63
N ALA A 21 -15.40 -15.40 -0.03
CA ALA A 21 -15.23 -15.84 1.36
C ALA A 21 -13.86 -16.50 1.61
N LYS A 22 -13.31 -17.18 0.60
CA LYS A 22 -11.95 -17.75 0.62
C LYS A 22 -10.87 -16.69 0.88
N MET A 23 -11.04 -15.44 0.44
CA MET A 23 -10.06 -14.36 0.69
C MET A 23 -10.07 -13.86 2.13
N LEU A 24 -11.18 -13.99 2.86
CA LEU A 24 -11.23 -13.69 4.29
C LEU A 24 -10.69 -14.86 5.14
N ASN A 25 -10.92 -16.08 4.68
CA ASN A 25 -10.52 -17.30 5.40
C ASN A 25 -9.08 -17.77 5.08
N GLY A 26 -8.51 -17.30 3.98
CA GLY A 26 -7.19 -17.69 3.47
C GLY A 26 -7.29 -18.55 2.20
N VAL A 27 -6.84 -17.99 1.07
CA VAL A 27 -6.66 -18.71 -0.20
C VAL A 27 -5.32 -19.43 -0.16
N SER A 28 -5.31 -20.73 -0.47
CA SER A 28 -4.06 -21.51 -0.57
C SER A 28 -3.24 -21.04 -1.77
N VAL A 29 -2.01 -20.62 -1.53
CA VAL A 29 -1.10 -20.08 -2.55
C VAL A 29 0.31 -20.65 -2.37
N ILE A 30 1.04 -20.75 -3.47
CA ILE A 30 2.48 -20.99 -3.47
C ILE A 30 3.19 -19.64 -3.61
N LYS A 31 3.95 -19.25 -2.59
CA LYS A 31 4.80 -18.07 -2.59
C LYS A 31 6.16 -18.39 -3.21
N VAL A 32 6.62 -17.52 -4.11
CA VAL A 32 7.95 -17.64 -4.73
C VAL A 32 8.93 -16.64 -4.08
N ALA A 33 9.97 -17.17 -3.45
CA ALA A 33 11.01 -16.38 -2.79
C ALA A 33 12.02 -15.81 -3.79
N ALA A 34 12.82 -14.81 -3.38
CA ALA A 34 13.86 -14.18 -4.22
C ALA A 34 14.86 -15.17 -4.84
N ASN A 35 15.10 -16.30 -4.19
CA ASN A 35 16.01 -17.34 -4.68
C ASN A 35 15.33 -18.40 -5.56
N GLY A 36 14.05 -18.22 -5.92
CA GLY A 36 13.27 -19.17 -6.70
C GLY A 36 12.68 -20.33 -5.90
N LYS A 37 12.97 -20.45 -4.60
CA LYS A 37 12.32 -21.47 -3.76
C LYS A 37 10.84 -21.16 -3.60
N THR A 38 10.03 -22.20 -3.66
CA THR A 38 8.59 -22.13 -3.45
C THR A 38 8.24 -22.57 -2.03
N LYS A 39 7.23 -21.94 -1.44
CA LYS A 39 6.65 -22.32 -0.15
C LYS A 39 5.13 -22.22 -0.21
N PRO A 40 4.38 -23.20 0.33
CA PRO A 40 2.97 -23.03 0.60
C PRO A 40 2.73 -21.87 1.56
N ALA A 41 1.67 -21.12 1.33
CA ALA A 41 1.23 -20.00 2.14
C ALA A 41 -0.28 -19.76 1.96
N PHE A 42 -0.82 -18.84 2.74
CA PHE A 42 -2.20 -18.40 2.65
C PHE A 42 -2.26 -16.91 2.37
N LEU A 43 -3.03 -16.53 1.35
CA LEU A 43 -3.36 -15.13 1.06
C LEU A 43 -4.69 -14.79 1.74
N THR A 44 -4.66 -13.80 2.64
CA THR A 44 -5.84 -13.34 3.37
C THR A 44 -5.96 -11.83 3.30
N VAL A 45 -7.18 -11.33 3.19
CA VAL A 45 -7.50 -9.91 3.27
C VAL A 45 -8.10 -9.62 4.64
N SER A 46 -7.70 -8.52 5.27
CA SER A 46 -8.23 -8.07 6.55
C SER A 46 -9.74 -7.82 6.48
N PRO A 47 -10.49 -7.89 7.60
CA PRO A 47 -11.92 -7.60 7.61
C PRO A 47 -12.28 -6.18 7.13
N ASP A 48 -11.42 -5.19 7.43
CA ASP A 48 -11.56 -3.82 6.93
C ASP A 48 -11.06 -3.66 5.47
N LYS A 49 -10.38 -4.68 4.95
CA LYS A 49 -9.87 -4.85 3.57
C LYS A 49 -8.77 -3.88 3.15
N PHE A 50 -8.13 -3.20 4.10
CA PHE A 50 -6.97 -2.34 3.83
C PHE A 50 -5.65 -3.10 3.90
N THR A 51 -5.62 -4.33 4.43
CA THR A 51 -4.38 -5.09 4.59
C THR A 51 -4.49 -6.47 3.96
N ILE A 52 -3.46 -6.84 3.21
CA ILE A 52 -3.27 -8.19 2.67
C ILE A 52 -2.18 -8.89 3.48
N TYR A 53 -2.46 -10.08 3.95
CA TYR A 53 -1.54 -10.93 4.70
C TYR A 53 -1.12 -12.13 3.88
N ILE A 54 0.16 -12.50 4.01
CA ILE A 54 0.69 -13.79 3.54
C ILE A 54 1.27 -14.55 4.72
N THR A 55 0.71 -15.71 5.01
CA THR A 55 1.04 -16.51 6.21
C THR A 55 1.35 -17.96 5.87
N GLU A 56 2.19 -18.62 6.68
CA GLU A 56 2.48 -20.07 6.51
C GLU A 56 1.33 -20.97 7.00
N SER A 57 0.40 -20.43 7.81
CA SER A 57 -0.75 -21.16 8.33
C SER A 57 -2.06 -20.37 8.17
N LYS A 58 -3.19 -21.08 8.09
CA LYS A 58 -4.53 -20.46 8.08
C LYS A 58 -4.79 -19.75 9.39
N PHE A 59 -5.54 -18.65 9.33
CA PHE A 59 -6.02 -17.96 10.51
C PHE A 59 -6.89 -18.92 11.36
N LYS A 60 -6.51 -19.13 12.63
CA LYS A 60 -7.35 -19.86 13.59
C LYS A 60 -8.50 -18.95 14.02
N ASN A 61 -9.75 -19.33 13.72
CA ASN A 61 -10.98 -18.76 14.27
C ASN A 61 -11.04 -17.22 14.32
N GLY A 62 -10.71 -16.53 13.22
CA GLY A 62 -10.91 -15.08 13.10
C GLY A 62 -10.09 -14.21 14.06
N LYS A 63 -9.14 -14.77 14.83
CA LYS A 63 -8.24 -14.00 15.69
C LYS A 63 -6.94 -13.70 14.93
N VAL A 64 -6.69 -12.40 14.76
CA VAL A 64 -5.51 -11.85 14.10
C VAL A 64 -4.48 -11.52 15.19
N GLY A 65 -3.45 -12.33 15.35
CA GLY A 65 -2.19 -11.84 15.88
C GLY A 65 -1.58 -10.84 14.88
N ILE A 66 -0.68 -9.97 15.32
CA ILE A 66 -0.18 -8.86 14.50
C ILE A 66 1.34 -8.92 14.40
N ILE A 67 1.88 -8.71 13.20
CA ILE A 67 3.24 -8.22 12.98
C ILE A 67 3.17 -6.82 12.35
N PRO A 68 4.05 -5.89 12.74
CA PRO A 68 4.10 -4.53 12.21
C PRO A 68 4.27 -4.49 10.68
N LEU A 69 3.60 -3.55 10.02
CA LEU A 69 4.01 -3.11 8.68
C LEU A 69 5.43 -2.53 8.78
N ARG A 70 6.40 -3.08 8.05
CA ARG A 70 7.72 -2.44 7.94
C ARG A 70 7.53 -1.06 7.33
N LYS A 71 8.19 -0.05 7.93
CA LYS A 71 8.23 1.34 7.45
C LYS A 71 8.32 1.40 5.91
N PRO A 72 7.58 2.27 5.21
CA PRO A 72 8.17 2.90 4.04
C PRO A 72 9.35 3.70 4.57
N LEU A 73 10.56 3.26 4.25
CA LEU A 73 11.74 4.08 4.42
C LEU A 73 11.59 5.26 3.42
N LEU A 74 10.96 6.33 3.87
CA LEU A 74 11.19 7.66 3.32
C LEU A 74 12.69 7.96 3.50
N GLY A 75 13.32 8.44 2.43
CA GLY A 75 14.77 8.49 2.28
C GLY A 75 15.52 9.12 3.45
N GLY A 76 16.74 8.62 3.66
CA GLY A 76 17.74 9.24 4.52
C GLY A 76 17.90 8.60 5.91
N LEU A 77 19.14 8.19 6.19
CA LEU A 77 19.69 7.76 7.48
C LEU A 77 19.29 6.37 8.03
N ARG A 78 20.22 5.43 7.85
CA ARG A 78 20.39 4.26 8.74
C ARG A 78 20.71 4.77 10.15
N VAL A 79 19.83 4.52 11.12
CA VAL A 79 20.21 4.49 12.53
C VAL A 79 20.35 3.03 12.91
N THR A 80 21.57 2.62 13.21
CA THR A 80 21.90 1.32 13.82
C THR A 80 21.46 1.34 15.29
N SER A 81 20.55 0.46 15.70
CA SER A 81 20.24 0.27 17.12
C SER A 81 20.91 -0.99 17.66
N ILE A 82 21.80 -0.79 18.63
CA ILE A 82 22.30 -1.78 19.59
C ILE A 82 21.13 -2.19 20.52
N GLY A 83 21.11 -3.47 20.93
CA GLY A 83 19.95 -4.13 21.52
C GLY A 83 19.70 -3.90 23.01
N SER A 84 18.60 -4.49 23.48
CA SER A 84 18.37 -4.91 24.87
C SER A 84 17.19 -5.89 24.94
N ASN A 85 17.39 -7.02 25.60
CA ASN A 85 16.40 -8.06 25.90
C ASN A 85 15.36 -7.58 26.92
N ASN A 86 14.07 -7.90 26.71
CA ASN A 86 13.27 -8.74 27.62
C ASN A 86 11.78 -8.85 27.23
N SER A 87 11.23 -10.00 27.65
CA SER A 87 9.85 -10.47 27.79
C SER A 87 9.09 -10.94 26.53
N GLU A 88 8.99 -12.27 26.49
CA GLU A 88 8.08 -13.14 25.72
C GLU A 88 6.61 -12.70 25.83
N VAL A 89 6.02 -12.37 24.69
CA VAL A 89 4.58 -12.50 24.44
C VAL A 89 4.43 -12.98 23.00
N ASP A 90 3.74 -14.11 22.81
CA ASP A 90 3.39 -14.80 21.56
C ASP A 90 3.38 -13.88 20.31
N GLU A 91 4.53 -13.77 19.64
CA GLU A 91 4.61 -13.30 18.26
C GLU A 91 4.07 -14.42 17.36
N MET A 92 2.77 -14.43 17.10
CA MET A 92 2.24 -15.16 15.93
C MET A 92 3.00 -14.66 14.70
N ILE A 93 3.80 -15.54 14.09
CA ILE A 93 4.75 -15.21 13.02
C ILE A 93 3.98 -14.98 11.70
N TYR A 94 3.57 -13.74 11.42
CA TYR A 94 3.08 -13.30 10.11
C TYR A 94 4.24 -12.93 9.17
N GLU A 95 4.54 -13.76 8.17
CA GLU A 95 5.70 -13.52 7.29
C GLU A 95 5.67 -12.17 6.55
N ARG A 96 4.49 -11.63 6.17
CA ARG A 96 4.37 -10.31 5.52
C ARG A 96 2.95 -9.73 5.53
N ALA A 97 2.82 -8.43 5.81
CA ALA A 97 1.61 -7.63 5.61
C ALA A 97 1.85 -6.56 4.53
N LEU A 98 0.85 -6.31 3.69
CA LEU A 98 0.85 -5.27 2.65
C LEU A 98 -0.37 -4.37 2.82
N ASP A 99 -0.13 -3.07 2.89
CA ASP A 99 -1.19 -2.06 2.86
C ASP A 99 -1.69 -1.86 1.42
N VAL A 100 -3.00 -1.85 1.21
CA VAL A 100 -3.62 -1.65 -0.11
C VAL A 100 -3.19 -0.32 -0.73
N GLY A 101 -3.01 0.74 0.06
CA GLY A 101 -2.50 2.02 -0.41
C GLY A 101 -1.04 2.01 -0.86
N GLY A 102 -0.27 1.00 -0.46
CA GLY A 102 1.11 0.78 -0.92
C GLY A 102 1.23 0.03 -2.24
N ILE A 103 0.15 -0.60 -2.71
CA ILE A 103 0.14 -1.42 -3.93
C ILE A 103 0.00 -0.52 -5.16
N SER A 104 0.93 -0.69 -6.10
CA SER A 104 0.94 0.02 -7.37
C SER A 104 0.08 -0.68 -8.42
N ARG A 105 0.21 -2.00 -8.55
CA ARG A 105 -0.55 -2.79 -9.54
C ARG A 105 -0.47 -4.29 -9.26
N ILE A 106 -1.31 -5.04 -9.95
CA ILE A 106 -1.30 -6.51 -9.98
C ILE A 106 -1.01 -6.96 -11.40
N GLN A 107 -0.04 -7.86 -11.57
CA GLN A 107 0.38 -8.36 -12.88
C GLN A 107 0.13 -9.86 -12.95
N ARG A 108 -0.60 -10.32 -13.97
CA ARG A 108 -0.81 -11.76 -14.21
C ARG A 108 0.41 -12.41 -14.86
N GLY A 109 0.56 -13.71 -14.64
CA GLY A 109 1.61 -14.52 -15.24
C GLY A 109 2.85 -14.68 -14.36
N GLN A 110 3.97 -14.96 -15.02
CA GLN A 110 5.22 -15.42 -14.40
C GLN A 110 6.44 -14.61 -14.87
N SER A 111 6.23 -13.31 -15.10
CA SER A 111 7.17 -12.45 -15.81
C SER A 111 8.25 -11.85 -14.90
N THR A 112 8.41 -12.34 -13.67
CA THR A 112 9.42 -11.85 -12.72
C THR A 112 10.59 -12.84 -12.63
N LEU A 113 11.77 -12.33 -12.26
CA LEU A 113 12.98 -13.12 -12.02
C LEU A 113 12.75 -14.23 -10.98
N LYS A 114 11.89 -14.00 -9.98
CA LYS A 114 11.58 -15.04 -8.98
C LYS A 114 10.93 -16.25 -9.65
N PHE A 115 9.97 -16.03 -10.53
CA PHE A 115 9.33 -17.10 -11.30
C PHE A 115 10.32 -17.77 -12.27
N GLU A 116 11.21 -17.02 -12.92
CA GLU A 116 12.24 -17.61 -13.77
C GLU A 116 13.22 -18.51 -12.99
N LEU A 117 13.66 -18.06 -11.81
CA LEU A 117 14.52 -18.85 -10.93
C LEU A 117 13.80 -20.11 -10.45
N ALA A 118 12.50 -20.03 -10.12
CA ALA A 118 11.69 -21.18 -9.74
C ALA A 118 11.57 -22.20 -10.87
N LYS A 119 11.37 -21.76 -12.13
CA LYS A 119 11.36 -22.63 -13.31
C LYS A 119 12.71 -23.34 -13.49
N LYS A 120 13.82 -22.61 -13.39
CA LYS A 120 15.18 -23.18 -13.51
C LYS A 120 15.43 -24.25 -12.43
N MET A 121 14.97 -24.03 -11.20
CA MET A 121 15.09 -25.02 -10.13
C MET A 121 14.26 -26.28 -10.40
N SER A 122 13.00 -26.13 -10.81
CA SER A 122 12.12 -27.25 -11.17
C SER A 122 12.73 -28.09 -12.29
N ASN A 123 13.26 -27.45 -13.35
CA ASN A 123 13.89 -28.14 -14.47
C ASN A 123 15.14 -28.94 -14.06
N ARG A 124 15.98 -28.43 -13.14
CA ARG A 124 17.17 -29.16 -12.64
C ARG A 124 16.81 -30.40 -11.83
N LEU A 125 15.70 -30.35 -11.10
CA LEU A 125 15.24 -31.47 -10.28
C LEU A 125 14.52 -32.54 -11.12
N GLY A 126 13.78 -32.13 -12.16
CA GLY A 126 13.14 -33.05 -13.11
C GLY A 126 14.10 -33.76 -14.07
N SER A 127 15.36 -33.30 -14.19
CA SER A 127 16.39 -33.86 -15.07
C SER A 127 17.44 -34.73 -14.36
N SER A 128 17.27 -35.02 -13.06
CA SER A 128 18.14 -35.98 -12.37
C SER A 128 17.79 -37.42 -12.77
N PRO A 129 18.73 -38.21 -13.31
CA PRO A 129 18.46 -39.61 -13.64
C PRO A 129 18.21 -40.38 -12.33
N VAL A 130 17.04 -41.01 -12.24
CA VAL A 130 16.70 -41.92 -11.14
C VAL A 130 17.74 -43.04 -11.12
N LYS A 131 18.71 -42.98 -10.20
CA LYS A 131 19.58 -44.11 -9.91
C LYS A 131 18.71 -45.21 -9.31
N ARG A 132 18.27 -46.18 -10.14
CA ARG A 132 17.73 -47.45 -9.65
C ARG A 132 18.85 -48.14 -8.86
N LYS A 133 18.66 -48.24 -7.55
CA LYS A 133 19.46 -49.12 -6.70
C LYS A 133 19.10 -50.56 -7.11
N ILE A 134 19.97 -51.21 -7.87
CA ILE A 134 19.92 -52.67 -8.05
C ILE A 134 20.39 -53.25 -6.71
N SER A 135 19.46 -53.70 -5.87
CA SER A 135 19.78 -54.51 -4.70
C SER A 135 20.07 -55.93 -5.17
N GLY A 136 21.34 -56.34 -5.07
CA GLY A 136 21.77 -57.73 -5.28
C GLY A 136 21.06 -58.66 -4.30
N GLY A 137 20.57 -59.78 -4.84
CA GLY A 137 19.97 -60.85 -4.06
C GLY A 137 21.01 -61.60 -3.24
N SER A 138 20.59 -62.04 -2.05
CA SER A 138 21.22 -63.15 -1.36
C SER A 138 20.14 -64.15 -1.01
N VAL A 139 20.35 -65.38 -1.47
CA VAL A 139 19.45 -66.53 -1.36
C VAL A 139 19.60 -67.16 0.02
N ALA A 140 18.49 -67.46 0.69
CA ALA A 140 18.43 -68.52 1.70
C ALA A 140 17.02 -69.13 1.75
N SER A 141 17.02 -70.46 1.67
CA SER A 141 15.93 -71.43 1.57
C SER A 141 15.14 -71.66 2.87
N GLY A 142 13.85 -72.03 2.76
CA GLY A 142 13.09 -72.57 3.92
C GLY A 142 11.58 -72.79 3.74
N VAL A 143 11.20 -73.79 2.95
CA VAL A 143 10.13 -74.81 3.10
C VAL A 143 8.81 -74.54 3.90
N ASN A 144 7.69 -74.71 3.18
CA ASN A 144 6.33 -75.23 3.47
C ASN A 144 5.40 -74.70 4.60
N GLY A 145 4.14 -74.44 4.20
CA GLY A 145 2.96 -74.47 5.06
C GLY A 145 1.71 -73.85 4.42
N SER A 146 0.80 -74.69 3.91
CA SER A 146 -0.49 -74.34 3.31
C SER A 146 -1.61 -74.11 4.34
N VAL A 147 -2.61 -73.27 3.98
CA VAL A 147 -4.09 -73.44 4.13
C VAL A 147 -4.86 -72.16 4.58
N SER A 148 -5.91 -71.88 3.79
CA SER A 148 -7.22 -71.20 4.02
C SER A 148 -7.33 -69.71 4.45
N GLY A 149 -7.86 -68.91 3.51
CA GLY A 149 -9.19 -68.28 3.57
C GLY A 149 -9.59 -67.39 4.75
N ASN A 150 -9.73 -66.08 4.51
CA ASN A 150 -11.02 -65.39 4.61
C ASN A 150 -10.92 -63.90 4.22
N SER A 151 -11.97 -63.43 3.54
CA SER A 151 -12.24 -62.04 3.18
C SER A 151 -12.69 -61.22 4.37
N VAL A 152 -12.06 -60.07 4.65
CA VAL A 152 -12.71 -58.93 5.31
C VAL A 152 -12.16 -57.60 4.76
N THR A 153 -13.12 -56.71 4.59
CA THR A 153 -13.19 -55.37 4.04
C THR A 153 -12.33 -54.29 4.70
N THR A 154 -11.73 -53.49 3.83
CA THR A 154 -11.48 -52.03 3.90
C THR A 154 -11.78 -51.30 5.22
N SER A 155 -10.71 -50.91 5.93
CA SER A 155 -10.61 -49.58 6.55
C SER A 155 -9.13 -49.29 6.85
N GLY A 156 -8.52 -48.44 6.04
CA GLY A 156 -7.11 -48.05 6.17
C GLY A 156 -7.00 -46.54 6.15
N ALA A 157 -6.93 -45.96 7.34
CA ALA A 157 -6.46 -44.59 7.55
C ALA A 157 -5.09 -44.42 6.88
N SER A 158 -4.94 -43.39 6.05
CA SER A 158 -3.64 -42.98 5.51
C SER A 158 -3.24 -41.66 6.14
N SER A 159 -2.52 -41.76 7.26
CA SER A 159 -1.69 -40.70 7.78
C SER A 159 -0.30 -40.74 7.13
N THR A 160 0.23 -39.53 6.90
CA THR A 160 1.64 -39.16 6.73
C THR A 160 2.40 -39.61 5.47
N ALA A 161 2.76 -38.65 4.61
CA ALA A 161 4.11 -38.06 4.55
C ALA A 161 4.38 -37.39 3.18
N THR A 162 4.60 -36.08 3.25
CA THR A 162 5.44 -35.24 2.39
C THR A 162 6.20 -35.93 1.25
N SER A 163 5.67 -35.82 0.03
CA SER A 163 6.49 -35.75 -1.18
C SER A 163 6.45 -34.29 -1.66
N SER A 164 7.56 -33.58 -1.44
CA SER A 164 7.82 -32.26 -2.05
C SER A 164 8.10 -32.47 -3.55
N ALA A 165 7.07 -32.84 -4.30
CA ALA A 165 7.08 -32.69 -5.75
C ALA A 165 7.00 -31.18 -6.02
N TYR A 166 8.06 -30.60 -6.59
CA TYR A 166 8.03 -29.23 -7.07
C TYR A 166 6.91 -29.12 -8.11
N MET A 167 5.75 -28.59 -7.72
CA MET A 167 4.67 -28.34 -8.66
C MET A 167 5.18 -27.41 -9.76
N ALA A 168 5.02 -27.82 -11.01
CA ALA A 168 5.24 -26.93 -12.14
C ALA A 168 4.33 -25.71 -11.97
N LEU A 169 4.93 -24.53 -11.91
CA LEU A 169 4.16 -23.30 -11.75
C LEU A 169 3.38 -23.05 -13.05
N ASP A 170 2.06 -22.97 -12.95
CA ASP A 170 1.17 -22.71 -14.08
C ASP A 170 1.03 -21.19 -14.31
N PRO A 171 1.38 -20.66 -15.50
CA PRO A 171 1.29 -19.23 -15.79
C PRO A 171 -0.11 -18.64 -15.57
N LYS A 172 -1.17 -19.42 -15.82
CA LYS A 172 -2.55 -18.94 -15.72
C LYS A 172 -3.03 -18.79 -14.28
N ARG A 173 -2.36 -19.46 -13.34
CA ARG A 173 -2.61 -19.42 -11.90
C ARG A 173 -1.64 -18.51 -11.14
N CYS A 174 -0.70 -17.88 -11.85
CA CYS A 174 0.31 -17.01 -11.26
C CYS A 174 -0.02 -15.53 -11.40
N PHE A 175 0.38 -14.76 -10.41
CA PHE A 175 0.33 -13.30 -10.42
C PHE A 175 1.36 -12.70 -9.46
N SER A 176 1.64 -11.41 -9.66
CA SER A 176 2.56 -10.62 -8.87
C SER A 176 1.84 -9.38 -8.34
N ILE A 177 1.90 -9.15 -7.03
CA ILE A 177 1.49 -7.88 -6.41
C ILE A 177 2.72 -6.98 -6.37
N ILE A 178 2.64 -5.83 -7.05
CA ILE A 178 3.72 -4.86 -7.16
C ILE A 178 3.40 -3.69 -6.25
N PHE A 179 4.29 -3.38 -5.31
CA PHE A 179 4.08 -2.35 -4.29
C PHE A 179 5.31 -1.47 -4.10
N THR A 180 5.08 -0.28 -3.55
CA THR A 180 6.09 0.74 -3.30
C THR A 180 6.75 0.50 -1.93
N GLY A 181 8.09 0.66 -1.86
CA GLY A 181 8.87 0.47 -0.62
C GLY A 181 10.34 0.09 -0.87
N ASN A 182 11.14 0.08 0.20
CA ASN A 182 12.56 -0.33 0.14
C ASN A 182 12.67 -1.86 0.30
N GLY A 183 12.99 -2.59 -0.78
CA GLY A 183 13.21 -4.05 -0.75
C GLY A 183 12.60 -4.80 -1.95
N GLU A 184 12.25 -6.09 -1.77
CA GLU A 184 11.51 -6.85 -2.78
C GLU A 184 10.23 -6.10 -3.16
N ARG A 185 10.18 -5.58 -4.39
CA ARG A 185 9.05 -4.78 -4.92
C ARG A 185 7.90 -5.61 -5.46
N THR A 186 8.05 -6.93 -5.44
CA THR A 186 7.04 -7.88 -5.91
C THR A 186 6.79 -8.96 -4.87
N LEU A 187 5.52 -9.33 -4.73
CA LEU A 187 5.08 -10.54 -4.05
C LEU A 187 4.50 -11.46 -5.12
N ASP A 188 5.22 -12.55 -5.39
CA ASP A 188 4.97 -13.46 -6.51
C ASP A 188 4.30 -14.73 -5.99
N LEU A 189 3.09 -14.99 -6.49
CA LEU A 189 2.18 -16.01 -5.96
C LEU A 189 1.59 -16.85 -7.08
N MET A 190 1.34 -18.13 -6.79
CA MET A 190 0.48 -19.00 -7.59
C MET A 190 -0.69 -19.49 -6.74
N VAL A 191 -1.91 -19.40 -7.22
CA VAL A 191 -3.07 -20.03 -6.56
C VAL A 191 -2.99 -21.55 -6.72
N GLU A 192 -3.14 -22.31 -5.62
CA GLU A 192 -3.06 -23.78 -5.65
C GLU A 192 -4.29 -24.44 -6.27
N ASP A 193 -5.46 -23.81 -6.14
CA ASP A 193 -6.71 -24.20 -6.81
C ASP A 193 -6.56 -24.05 -8.36
N ASP A 194 -7.58 -23.55 -9.06
CA ASP A 194 -7.62 -23.44 -10.52
C ASP A 194 -7.45 -21.99 -11.04
N GLU A 195 -7.43 -21.85 -12.36
CA GLU A 195 -7.36 -20.57 -13.06
C GLU A 195 -8.55 -19.66 -12.74
N VAL A 196 -9.73 -20.21 -12.47
CA VAL A 196 -10.95 -19.46 -12.16
C VAL A 196 -10.82 -18.80 -10.80
N VAL A 197 -10.35 -19.54 -9.78
CA VAL A 197 -10.07 -18.98 -8.45
C VAL A 197 -8.98 -17.91 -8.53
N CYS A 198 -7.93 -18.11 -9.33
CA CYS A 198 -6.94 -17.06 -9.61
C CYS A 198 -7.57 -15.84 -10.32
N GLY A 199 -8.53 -16.07 -11.22
CA GLY A 199 -9.48 -15.11 -11.78
C GLY A 199 -10.10 -14.21 -10.72
N ASP A 200 -10.79 -14.84 -9.80
CA ASP A 200 -11.57 -14.18 -8.76
C ASP A 200 -10.70 -13.41 -7.79
N VAL A 201 -9.56 -13.98 -7.36
CA VAL A 201 -8.60 -13.31 -6.49
C VAL A 201 -8.05 -12.05 -7.13
N VAL A 202 -7.58 -12.12 -8.38
CA VAL A 202 -7.01 -10.94 -9.07
C VAL A 202 -8.08 -9.87 -9.29
N ARG A 203 -9.30 -10.24 -9.68
CA ARG A 203 -10.41 -9.30 -9.85
C ARG A 203 -10.79 -8.62 -8.54
N ALA A 204 -10.92 -9.39 -7.46
CA ALA A 204 -11.25 -8.86 -6.14
C ALA A 204 -10.20 -7.87 -5.62
N LEU A 205 -8.91 -8.21 -5.78
CA LEU A 205 -7.83 -7.31 -5.41
C LEU A 205 -7.82 -6.04 -6.28
N GLN A 206 -8.09 -6.13 -7.58
CA GLN A 206 -8.21 -4.95 -8.44
C GLN A 206 -9.36 -4.05 -8.02
N SER A 207 -10.53 -4.61 -7.69
CA SER A 207 -11.67 -3.84 -7.17
C SER A 207 -11.34 -3.09 -5.88
N LEU A 208 -10.55 -3.69 -4.97
CA LEU A 208 -10.07 -3.01 -3.76
C LEU A 208 -9.16 -1.81 -4.11
N LEU A 209 -8.25 -1.97 -5.06
CA LEU A 209 -7.34 -0.91 -5.49
C LEU A 209 -8.07 0.25 -6.17
N ASP A 210 -9.07 -0.07 -6.99
CA ASP A 210 -9.88 0.91 -7.70
C ASP A 210 -10.74 1.72 -6.70
N GLU A 211 -11.39 1.05 -5.75
CA GLU A 211 -12.20 1.72 -4.74
C GLU A 211 -11.34 2.56 -3.80
N TYR A 212 -10.21 2.02 -3.31
CA TYR A 212 -9.26 2.79 -2.52
C TYR A 212 -8.80 4.05 -3.27
N SER A 213 -8.54 3.93 -4.57
CA SER A 213 -8.08 5.04 -5.40
C SER A 213 -9.14 6.13 -5.60
N LYS A 214 -10.42 5.79 -5.54
CA LYS A 214 -11.53 6.77 -5.53
C LYS A 214 -11.70 7.38 -4.14
N ALA A 215 -11.78 6.54 -3.11
CA ALA A 215 -12.04 6.98 -1.74
C ALA A 215 -10.93 7.88 -1.18
N LYS A 216 -9.66 7.63 -1.53
CA LYS A 216 -8.54 8.48 -1.10
C LYS A 216 -8.61 9.92 -1.61
N LEU A 217 -9.37 10.17 -2.69
CA LEU A 217 -9.60 11.52 -3.23
C LEU A 217 -10.71 12.26 -2.49
N GLN A 218 -11.47 11.56 -1.64
CA GLN A 218 -12.60 12.11 -0.90
C GLN A 218 -12.24 12.48 0.55
N VAL A 219 -10.97 12.36 0.95
CA VAL A 219 -10.50 12.65 2.30
C VAL A 219 -9.31 13.58 2.34
N GLY A 220 -9.20 14.32 3.45
CA GLY A 220 -8.03 15.11 3.80
C GLY A 220 -6.79 14.24 4.01
N SER A 221 -5.62 14.86 3.81
CA SER A 221 -4.32 14.19 3.97
C SER A 221 -4.05 13.72 5.40
N ASP A 222 -4.62 14.41 6.38
CA ASP A 222 -4.58 14.06 7.80
C ASP A 222 -5.34 12.77 8.10
N ILE A 223 -6.55 12.60 7.56
CA ILE A 223 -7.33 11.36 7.69
C ILE A 223 -6.63 10.20 6.98
N LEU A 224 -6.14 10.43 5.76
CA LEU A 224 -5.40 9.42 4.99
C LEU A 224 -4.14 8.96 5.73
N LEU A 225 -3.35 9.90 6.26
CA LEU A 225 -2.14 9.61 7.03
C LEU A 225 -2.46 8.90 8.34
N LEU A 226 -3.48 9.35 9.07
CA LEU A 226 -3.91 8.71 10.30
C LEU A 226 -4.33 7.27 10.03
N ARG A 227 -5.07 7.01 8.95
CA ARG A 227 -5.48 5.66 8.54
C ARG A 227 -4.30 4.72 8.34
N TYR A 228 -3.25 5.20 7.69
CA TYR A 228 -2.02 4.44 7.44
C TYR A 228 -1.30 4.07 8.75
N ILE A 229 -1.32 4.97 9.74
CA ILE A 229 -0.61 4.79 11.01
C ILE A 229 -1.46 4.06 12.04
N TRP A 230 -2.79 4.17 11.95
CA TRP A 230 -3.72 3.66 12.95
C TRP A 230 -3.49 2.19 13.25
N MET A 231 -3.38 1.35 12.22
CA MET A 231 -3.23 -0.10 12.36
C MET A 231 -1.89 -0.51 12.99
N ASP A 232 -0.84 0.30 12.83
CA ASP A 232 0.46 0.02 13.44
C ASP A 232 0.49 0.29 14.94
N VAL A 233 -0.40 1.19 15.38
CA VAL A 233 -0.47 1.70 16.75
C VAL A 233 -1.56 1.01 17.55
N ASP A 234 -2.78 0.89 17.03
CA ASP A 234 -3.94 0.17 17.61
C ASP A 234 -3.76 -1.35 17.45
N ARG A 235 -2.74 -1.89 18.13
CA ARG A 235 -2.36 -3.30 18.03
C ARG A 235 -3.31 -4.22 18.77
N ASP A 236 -4.01 -3.73 19.78
CA ASP A 236 -5.00 -4.53 20.50
C ASP A 236 -6.36 -4.56 19.78
N LYS A 237 -6.51 -3.78 18.70
CA LYS A 237 -7.76 -3.58 17.96
C LYS A 237 -8.90 -3.14 18.87
N SER A 238 -8.57 -2.40 19.91
CA SER A 238 -9.56 -1.77 20.78
C SER A 238 -10.41 -0.75 20.02
N ASN A 239 -9.97 -0.36 18.80
CA ASN A 239 -10.58 0.68 17.98
C ASN A 239 -10.53 2.04 18.70
N SER A 240 -9.52 2.18 19.56
CA SER A 240 -9.22 3.34 20.39
C SER A 240 -7.73 3.42 20.62
N ILE A 241 -7.24 4.63 20.94
CA ILE A 241 -5.83 4.83 21.27
C ILE A 241 -5.70 5.46 22.65
N ASN A 242 -4.82 4.91 23.47
CA ASN A 242 -4.44 5.50 24.75
C ASN A 242 -3.33 6.57 24.57
N ALA A 243 -2.94 7.23 25.66
CA ALA A 243 -1.91 8.28 25.62
C ALA A 243 -0.53 7.79 25.10
N ALA A 244 -0.14 6.56 25.48
CA ALA A 244 1.14 6.00 25.05
C ALA A 244 1.14 5.64 23.56
N GLU A 245 0.02 5.15 23.05
CA GLU A 245 -0.22 4.91 21.63
C GLU A 245 -0.27 6.20 20.83
N PHE A 246 -0.96 7.22 21.34
CA PHE A 246 -0.98 8.53 20.73
C PHE A 246 0.43 9.13 20.56
N ALA A 247 1.32 8.97 21.55
CA ALA A 247 2.71 9.37 21.42
C ALA A 247 3.46 8.60 20.30
N LYS A 248 3.11 7.33 20.04
CA LYS A 248 3.65 6.57 18.89
C LYS A 248 3.14 7.14 17.56
N ILE A 249 1.88 7.57 17.47
CA ILE A 249 1.34 8.25 16.29
C ILE A 249 2.15 9.50 15.98
N LEU A 250 2.38 10.35 16.99
CA LEU A 250 3.16 11.59 16.83
C LEU A 250 4.57 11.31 16.30
N ASN A 251 5.26 10.32 16.87
CA ASN A 251 6.57 9.89 16.36
C ASN A 251 6.50 9.34 14.93
N ARG A 252 5.43 8.63 14.55
CA ARG A 252 5.23 8.09 13.19
C ARG A 252 4.99 9.18 12.14
N ILE A 253 4.44 10.33 12.54
CA ILE A 253 4.26 11.52 11.68
C ILE A 253 5.42 12.52 11.78
N ASN A 254 6.56 12.14 12.38
CA ASN A 254 7.71 13.01 12.62
C ASN A 254 7.41 14.25 13.49
N PHE A 255 6.39 14.18 14.35
CA PHE A 255 6.10 15.19 15.36
C PHE A 255 6.70 14.76 16.70
N PHE A 256 7.91 15.24 16.98
CA PHE A 256 8.64 14.86 18.18
C PHE A 256 8.27 15.77 19.36
N MET A 257 7.81 15.16 20.45
CA MET A 257 7.55 15.87 21.70
C MET A 257 7.92 15.02 22.91
N LYS A 258 8.20 15.66 24.05
CA LYS A 258 8.44 14.95 25.31
C LYS A 258 7.18 14.19 25.72
N LYS A 259 7.35 12.98 26.26
CA LYS A 259 6.24 12.15 26.72
C LYS A 259 5.33 12.86 27.74
N SER A 260 5.91 13.64 28.65
CA SER A 260 5.13 14.45 29.60
C SER A 260 4.19 15.43 28.94
N ASP A 261 4.59 15.98 27.79
CA ASP A 261 3.85 17.02 27.08
C ASP A 261 2.78 16.37 26.18
N SER A 262 3.09 15.23 25.55
CA SER A 262 2.09 14.45 24.81
C SER A 262 0.97 13.96 25.72
N ASP A 263 1.31 13.46 26.91
CA ASP A 263 0.32 12.94 27.86
C ASP A 263 -0.57 14.07 28.39
N LYS A 264 0.01 15.22 28.75
CA LYS A 264 -0.76 16.42 29.15
C LYS A 264 -1.71 16.87 28.04
N MET A 265 -1.23 16.92 26.81
CA MET A 265 -2.01 17.35 25.65
C MET A 265 -3.18 16.38 25.38
N TYR A 266 -2.91 15.06 25.37
CA TYR A 266 -3.91 14.02 25.22
C TYR A 266 -5.01 14.13 26.29
N HIS A 267 -4.63 14.23 27.57
CA HIS A 267 -5.60 14.30 28.66
C HIS A 267 -6.34 15.63 28.72
N SER A 268 -5.70 16.75 28.35
CA SER A 268 -6.36 18.06 28.26
C SER A 268 -7.39 18.05 27.12
N PHE A 269 -7.04 17.51 25.96
CA PHE A 269 -7.97 17.34 24.84
C PHE A 269 -9.16 16.45 25.20
N ALA A 270 -8.91 15.27 25.80
CA ALA A 270 -9.98 14.36 26.20
C ALA A 270 -10.99 15.02 27.17
N LYS A 271 -10.50 15.88 28.08
CA LYS A 271 -11.37 16.69 28.95
C LYS A 271 -12.13 17.77 28.16
N MET A 272 -11.45 18.45 27.22
CA MET A 272 -12.03 19.50 26.39
C MET A 272 -13.22 19.03 25.56
N ILE A 273 -13.14 17.82 24.97
CA ILE A 273 -14.26 17.22 24.21
C ILE A 273 -15.34 16.58 25.10
N GLY A 274 -15.18 16.65 26.42
CA GLY A 274 -16.18 16.21 27.40
C GLY A 274 -16.21 14.71 27.68
N LEU A 275 -15.11 13.98 27.47
CA LEU A 275 -15.06 12.54 27.79
C LEU A 275 -15.08 12.31 29.30
N ASP A 276 -15.93 11.38 29.74
CA ASP A 276 -16.05 11.02 31.14
C ASP A 276 -14.86 10.15 31.62
N ARG A 277 -14.92 9.59 32.83
CA ARG A 277 -13.82 8.74 33.33
C ARG A 277 -13.74 7.38 32.62
N SER A 278 -14.88 6.81 32.22
CA SER A 278 -14.97 5.54 31.48
C SER A 278 -14.40 5.70 30.07
N ASP A 279 -14.84 6.72 29.35
CA ASP A 279 -14.43 7.01 27.98
C ASP A 279 -12.95 7.31 27.89
N ARG A 280 -12.40 8.08 28.85
CA ARG A 280 -10.96 8.34 28.93
C ARG A 280 -10.12 7.09 29.19
N ARG A 281 -10.67 6.08 29.87
CA ARG A 281 -10.00 4.79 30.06
C ARG A 281 -10.05 3.95 28.78
N ARG A 282 -11.14 4.03 28.02
CA ARG A 282 -11.27 3.38 26.72
C ARG A 282 -10.27 3.94 25.71
N GLY A 283 -10.07 5.25 25.72
CA GLY A 283 -9.14 5.93 24.81
C GLY A 283 -9.85 6.75 23.73
N LEU A 284 -9.09 7.46 22.92
CA LEU A 284 -9.64 8.27 21.83
C LEU A 284 -9.99 7.38 20.63
N THR A 285 -11.16 7.61 20.02
CA THR A 285 -11.51 6.96 18.74
C THR A 285 -10.67 7.49 17.58
N PHE A 286 -10.76 6.85 16.42
CA PHE A 286 -10.10 7.31 15.19
C PHE A 286 -10.44 8.75 14.86
N GLU A 287 -11.72 9.10 14.91
CA GLU A 287 -12.24 10.41 14.60
C GLU A 287 -11.73 11.44 15.61
N GLN A 288 -11.77 11.12 16.92
CA GLN A 288 -11.24 11.99 17.98
C GLN A 288 -9.72 12.18 17.86
N CYS A 289 -8.99 11.16 17.42
CA CYS A 289 -7.57 11.28 17.12
C CYS A 289 -7.31 12.21 15.92
N GLY A 290 -8.14 12.15 14.87
CA GLY A 290 -8.06 13.09 13.75
C GLY A 290 -8.20 14.54 14.23
N ILE A 291 -9.13 14.79 15.16
CA ILE A 291 -9.39 16.13 15.71
C ILE A 291 -8.20 16.65 16.53
N ILE A 292 -7.63 15.84 17.42
CA ILE A 292 -6.45 16.29 18.20
C ILE A 292 -5.25 16.53 17.29
N LEU A 293 -5.03 15.72 16.25
CA LEU A 293 -3.97 15.96 15.27
C LEU A 293 -4.19 17.25 14.49
N HIS A 294 -5.42 17.51 14.06
CA HIS A 294 -5.78 18.76 13.40
C HIS A 294 -5.64 19.96 14.33
N LYS A 295 -6.00 19.82 15.60
CA LYS A 295 -5.78 20.85 16.64
C LYS A 295 -4.29 21.11 16.85
N ILE A 296 -3.45 20.08 16.92
CA ILE A 296 -1.99 20.22 17.01
C ILE A 296 -1.46 20.96 15.80
N LYS A 297 -1.91 20.61 14.60
CA LYS A 297 -1.54 21.30 13.37
C LYS A 297 -1.78 22.82 13.50
N ARG A 298 -2.91 23.23 14.11
CA ARG A 298 -3.31 24.64 14.30
C ARG A 298 -2.65 25.35 15.47
N ASP A 299 -2.53 24.68 16.62
CA ASP A 299 -2.07 25.27 17.87
C ASP A 299 -0.55 25.20 18.05
N SER A 300 0.14 24.34 17.28
CA SER A 300 1.61 24.31 17.27
C SER A 300 2.13 25.64 16.75
N ASN A 301 2.96 26.31 17.57
CA ASN A 301 3.62 27.58 17.23
C ASN A 301 4.49 27.54 15.95
N TRP A 302 4.60 26.40 15.28
CA TRP A 302 5.30 26.21 14.02
C TRP A 302 4.27 25.83 12.93
N GLN A 303 4.12 26.69 11.91
CA GLN A 303 3.47 26.45 10.61
C GLN A 303 1.98 26.78 10.34
N ILE A 304 1.13 27.25 11.27
CA ILE A 304 -0.20 27.85 10.91
C ILE A 304 -0.31 29.34 11.26
N LYS A 305 0.58 30.11 10.65
CA LYS A 305 0.35 31.53 10.32
C LYS A 305 0.28 31.82 8.81
N PRO A 306 0.94 31.07 7.90
CA PRO A 306 0.90 31.40 6.47
C PRO A 306 -0.51 31.37 5.89
N VAL A 307 -1.28 30.30 6.10
CA VAL A 307 -2.63 30.18 5.53
C VAL A 307 -3.58 31.23 6.10
N ARG A 308 -3.49 31.49 7.42
CA ARG A 308 -4.29 32.54 8.08
C ARG A 308 -3.91 33.93 7.57
N GLN A 309 -2.62 34.20 7.39
CA GLN A 309 -2.13 35.47 6.85
C GLN A 309 -2.58 35.65 5.40
N ILE A 310 -2.38 34.64 4.54
CA ILE A 310 -2.83 34.64 3.14
C ILE A 310 -4.34 34.87 3.07
N TRP A 311 -5.12 34.19 3.92
CA TRP A 311 -6.57 34.40 4.00
C TRP A 311 -6.92 35.84 4.35
N PHE A 312 -6.25 36.45 5.33
CA PHE A 312 -6.47 37.85 5.72
C PHE A 312 -6.02 38.84 4.65
N ASP A 313 -4.86 38.63 4.04
CA ASP A 313 -4.33 39.50 2.99
C ASP A 313 -5.24 39.51 1.76
N LEU A 314 -5.85 38.37 1.42
CA LEU A 314 -6.72 38.24 0.26
C LEU A 314 -8.16 38.66 0.55
N PHE A 315 -8.72 38.23 1.68
CA PHE A 315 -10.16 38.32 1.93
C PHE A 315 -10.52 39.29 3.05
N GLY A 316 -9.56 39.70 3.89
CA GLY A 316 -9.75 40.52 5.07
C GLY A 316 -10.15 39.70 6.31
N GLU A 317 -9.72 40.16 7.49
CA GLU A 317 -10.03 39.50 8.77
C GLU A 317 -11.50 39.65 9.18
N TYR A 318 -12.11 40.78 8.86
CA TYR A 318 -13.49 41.10 9.25
C TYR A 318 -14.39 41.27 8.02
N MET A 319 -15.68 40.97 8.22
CA MET A 319 -16.76 41.37 7.32
C MET A 319 -17.08 42.85 7.55
N ASN A 320 -17.83 43.47 6.62
CA ASN A 320 -18.30 44.85 6.77
C ASN A 320 -19.20 45.04 8.03
N THR A 321 -19.71 43.95 8.58
CA THR A 321 -20.50 43.91 9.83
C THR A 321 -19.65 43.91 11.10
N GLY A 322 -18.32 43.96 10.99
CA GLY A 322 -17.38 43.85 12.13
C GLY A 322 -17.20 42.43 12.66
N ARG A 323 -17.94 41.43 12.15
CA ARG A 323 -17.76 40.02 12.51
C ARG A 323 -16.54 39.43 11.81
N THR A 324 -15.85 38.51 12.47
CA THR A 324 -14.73 37.77 11.87
C THR A 324 -15.17 37.04 10.60
N ARG A 325 -14.38 37.14 9.54
CA ARG A 325 -14.61 36.45 8.28
C ARG A 325 -14.23 34.99 8.41
N THR A 326 -15.26 34.14 8.50
CA THR A 326 -15.11 32.68 8.57
C THR A 326 -15.26 31.99 7.21
N LYS A 327 -15.82 32.67 6.21
CA LYS A 327 -16.08 32.14 4.87
C LYS A 327 -15.77 33.13 3.75
N VAL A 328 -15.49 32.61 2.56
CA VAL A 328 -15.29 33.37 1.32
C VAL A 328 -16.22 32.85 0.22
N SER A 329 -16.75 33.75 -0.62
CA SER A 329 -17.59 33.35 -1.77
C SER A 329 -16.74 32.89 -2.95
N SER A 330 -17.32 32.06 -3.82
CA SER A 330 -16.69 31.63 -5.08
C SER A 330 -16.29 32.83 -5.94
N GLU A 331 -17.08 33.90 -5.95
CA GLU A 331 -16.73 35.14 -6.64
C GLU A 331 -15.50 35.84 -6.06
N SER A 332 -15.43 35.97 -4.74
CA SER A 332 -14.26 36.60 -4.09
C SER A 332 -13.01 35.75 -4.28
N PHE A 333 -13.14 34.43 -4.23
CA PHE A 333 -12.06 33.48 -4.48
C PHE A 333 -11.56 33.59 -5.93
N LEU A 334 -12.45 33.55 -6.92
CA LEU A 334 -12.09 33.71 -8.33
C LEU A 334 -11.36 35.03 -8.56
N LYS A 335 -11.97 36.16 -8.16
CA LYS A 335 -11.44 37.50 -8.45
C LYS A 335 -10.13 37.79 -7.71
N LYS A 336 -10.07 37.51 -6.41
CA LYS A 336 -8.95 37.94 -5.57
C LYS A 336 -7.82 36.92 -5.50
N PHE A 337 -8.13 35.64 -5.60
CA PHE A 337 -7.15 34.58 -5.47
C PHE A 337 -6.75 34.00 -6.83
N LEU A 338 -7.64 33.35 -7.58
CA LEU A 338 -7.25 32.71 -8.84
C LEU A 338 -6.78 33.73 -9.89
N LEU A 339 -7.60 34.74 -10.20
CA LEU A 339 -7.27 35.72 -11.25
C LEU A 339 -6.15 36.67 -10.84
N LYS A 340 -6.17 37.18 -9.60
CA LYS A 340 -5.22 38.22 -9.15
C LYS A 340 -3.95 37.66 -8.51
N LYS A 341 -4.05 36.63 -7.67
CA LYS A 341 -2.90 36.11 -6.90
C LYS A 341 -2.20 34.96 -7.60
N GLN A 342 -2.95 34.01 -8.16
CA GLN A 342 -2.42 32.88 -8.94
C GLN A 342 -2.21 33.22 -10.42
N VAL A 343 -2.81 34.32 -10.90
CA VAL A 343 -2.69 34.79 -12.30
C VAL A 343 -3.25 33.76 -13.29
N GLU A 344 -4.30 33.05 -12.90
CA GLU A 344 -4.91 31.98 -13.69
C GLU A 344 -6.14 32.49 -14.46
N SER A 345 -5.93 33.01 -15.67
CA SER A 345 -6.97 33.69 -16.47
C SER A 345 -8.08 32.80 -17.03
N HIS A 346 -7.96 31.48 -16.95
CA HIS A 346 -8.88 30.54 -17.63
C HIS A 346 -10.03 30.03 -16.75
N HIS A 347 -10.05 30.37 -15.47
CA HIS A 347 -11.07 29.88 -14.54
C HIS A 347 -12.42 30.60 -14.71
N THR A 348 -13.51 29.82 -14.82
CA THR A 348 -14.88 30.34 -14.80
C THR A 348 -15.51 30.24 -13.42
N MET A 349 -16.65 30.91 -13.22
CA MET A 349 -17.39 30.82 -11.96
C MET A 349 -17.87 29.39 -11.68
N GLU A 350 -18.32 28.69 -12.72
CA GLU A 350 -18.81 27.31 -12.64
C GLU A 350 -17.68 26.36 -12.24
N ALA A 351 -16.47 26.56 -12.77
CA ALA A 351 -15.29 25.80 -12.38
C ALA A 351 -14.99 25.97 -10.89
N VAL A 352 -15.00 27.21 -10.39
CA VAL A 352 -14.76 27.50 -8.96
C VAL A 352 -15.87 26.91 -8.07
N GLN A 353 -17.13 26.99 -8.49
CA GLN A 353 -18.22 26.36 -7.75
C GLN A 353 -18.06 24.83 -7.69
N GLY A 354 -17.60 24.20 -8.77
CA GLY A 354 -17.26 22.79 -8.80
C GLY A 354 -16.11 22.42 -7.85
N ILE A 355 -15.07 23.25 -7.77
CA ILE A 355 -13.98 23.11 -6.78
C ILE A 355 -14.57 23.15 -5.37
N PHE A 356 -15.39 24.15 -5.08
CA PHE A 356 -15.99 24.35 -3.75
C PHE A 356 -16.88 23.17 -3.34
N GLN A 357 -17.71 22.66 -4.26
CA GLN A 357 -18.51 21.46 -4.01
C GLN A 357 -17.64 20.26 -3.63
N ARG A 358 -16.53 20.01 -4.34
CA ARG A 358 -15.61 18.92 -4.01
C ARG A 358 -14.95 19.12 -2.65
N LEU A 359 -14.43 20.33 -2.38
CA LEU A 359 -13.78 20.64 -1.12
C LEU A 359 -14.73 20.51 0.08
N ASN A 360 -15.98 20.97 -0.05
CA ASN A 360 -16.97 20.90 1.02
C ASN A 360 -17.45 19.47 1.28
N LYS A 361 -17.47 18.60 0.26
CA LYS A 361 -17.75 17.16 0.39
C LYS A 361 -16.59 16.35 0.96
N LEU A 362 -15.37 16.90 0.97
CA LEU A 362 -14.20 16.19 1.47
C LEU A 362 -14.33 15.89 2.98
N GLU A 363 -14.05 14.66 3.38
CA GLU A 363 -13.92 14.31 4.79
C GLU A 363 -12.65 14.96 5.35
N VAL A 364 -12.79 15.80 6.36
CA VAL A 364 -11.68 16.43 7.11
C VAL A 364 -11.90 16.23 8.59
N ALA A 365 -10.84 16.32 9.39
CA ALA A 365 -10.96 16.23 10.84
C ALA A 365 -11.95 17.29 11.37
N ASP A 366 -13.06 16.80 11.91
CA ASP A 366 -14.19 17.64 12.34
C ASP A 366 -13.87 18.33 13.66
N VAL A 367 -13.40 19.58 13.61
CA VAL A 367 -13.39 20.41 14.81
C VAL A 367 -14.80 20.94 14.97
N ALA A 368 -15.41 20.76 16.15
CA ALA A 368 -16.78 21.14 16.53
C ALA A 368 -17.25 22.57 16.16
N ALA A 369 -16.39 23.40 15.57
CA ALA A 369 -16.67 24.72 15.03
C ALA A 369 -16.98 24.75 13.52
N ASN A 370 -16.85 23.64 12.77
CA ASN A 370 -17.04 23.64 11.31
C ASN A 370 -18.50 23.33 10.96
N LEU A 371 -19.16 24.31 10.35
CA LEU A 371 -20.47 24.17 9.71
C LEU A 371 -20.34 23.14 8.59
N HIS A 372 -20.76 21.90 8.84
CA HIS A 372 -20.87 20.92 7.76
C HIS A 372 -22.02 21.33 6.86
N TRP A 373 -21.69 21.65 5.61
CA TRP A 373 -22.68 21.75 4.55
C TRP A 373 -23.29 20.35 4.36
N GLU A 374 -24.62 20.24 4.41
CA GLU A 374 -25.26 18.97 4.10
C GLU A 374 -25.00 18.59 2.64
N GLU A 375 -25.01 17.28 2.33
CA GLU A 375 -24.66 16.76 1.00
C GLU A 375 -25.50 17.36 -0.13
N ASP A 376 -26.71 17.82 0.20
CA ASP A 376 -27.69 18.44 -0.69
C ASP A 376 -27.82 19.97 -0.53
N ASP A 377 -26.88 20.64 0.15
CA ASP A 377 -26.93 22.10 0.21
C ASP A 377 -26.63 22.70 -1.17
N VAL A 378 -27.68 23.28 -1.77
CA VAL A 378 -27.62 24.10 -2.99
C VAL A 378 -26.57 25.21 -2.93
N ASN A 379 -26.11 25.61 -1.74
CA ASN A 379 -25.07 26.59 -1.51
C ASN A 379 -23.65 26.00 -1.31
N ALA A 380 -23.47 24.68 -1.35
CA ALA A 380 -22.17 24.03 -1.15
C ALA A 380 -21.11 24.46 -2.20
N GLY A 381 -21.53 24.96 -3.37
CA GLY A 381 -20.62 25.55 -4.36
C GLY A 381 -20.31 27.04 -4.14
N ARG A 382 -21.03 27.72 -3.25
CA ARG A 382 -20.98 29.19 -3.14
C ARG A 382 -19.96 29.69 -2.16
N TYR A 383 -19.65 28.92 -1.12
CA TYR A 383 -18.73 29.35 -0.06
C TYR A 383 -17.79 28.22 0.38
N ILE A 384 -16.58 28.61 0.77
CA ILE A 384 -15.66 27.76 1.53
C ILE A 384 -15.22 28.48 2.80
N ASP A 385 -14.87 27.71 3.82
CA ASP A 385 -14.20 28.23 5.02
C ASP A 385 -12.67 28.22 4.85
N ARG A 386 -11.98 28.65 5.89
CA ARG A 386 -10.51 28.69 5.91
C ARG A 386 -9.88 27.31 5.83
N ASP A 387 -10.50 26.29 6.41
CA ASP A 387 -9.94 24.93 6.46
C ASP A 387 -10.02 24.29 5.07
N ARG A 388 -11.12 24.53 4.34
CA ARG A 388 -11.25 24.15 2.93
C ARG A 388 -10.29 24.92 2.01
N PHE A 389 -10.04 26.19 2.29
CA PHE A 389 -9.01 26.95 1.59
C PHE A 389 -7.61 26.37 1.84
N GLU A 390 -7.30 25.98 3.08
CA GLU A 390 -6.06 25.31 3.40
C GLU A 390 -5.91 24.01 2.60
N VAL A 391 -6.94 23.17 2.59
CA VAL A 391 -6.97 21.93 1.81
C VAL A 391 -6.72 22.21 0.33
N TYR A 392 -7.34 23.24 -0.23
CA TYR A 392 -7.12 23.63 -1.63
C TYR A 392 -5.66 24.01 -1.90
N LEU A 393 -5.03 24.82 -1.03
CA LEU A 393 -3.65 25.26 -1.21
C LEU A 393 -2.64 24.10 -1.29
N PHE A 394 -2.92 23.01 -0.58
CA PHE A 394 -2.09 21.79 -0.59
C PHE A 394 -2.60 20.72 -1.56
N SER A 395 -3.68 20.99 -2.30
CA SER A 395 -4.25 20.04 -3.25
C SER A 395 -3.49 20.04 -4.58
N LYS A 396 -3.67 18.96 -5.35
CA LYS A 396 -3.15 18.88 -6.73
C LYS A 396 -3.78 19.91 -7.68
N GLU A 397 -4.90 20.52 -7.30
CA GLU A 397 -5.54 21.58 -8.10
C GLU A 397 -4.81 22.91 -7.96
N ASN A 398 -3.96 23.08 -6.95
CA ASN A 398 -3.07 24.23 -6.74
C ASN A 398 -1.59 23.79 -6.83
N ASP A 399 -1.30 22.79 -7.67
CA ASP A 399 0.06 22.32 -7.88
C ASP A 399 0.89 23.37 -8.65
N ILE A 400 2.18 23.45 -8.35
CA ILE A 400 3.11 24.34 -9.07
C ILE A 400 3.29 23.90 -10.53
N PHE A 401 3.05 22.62 -10.82
CA PHE A 401 3.11 22.08 -12.17
C PHE A 401 1.75 22.15 -12.86
N ASP A 402 1.66 22.94 -13.94
CA ASP A 402 0.47 23.03 -14.80
C ASP A 402 0.08 21.65 -15.37
N PRO A 403 -1.09 21.07 -15.00
CA PRO A 403 -1.51 19.75 -15.48
C PRO A 403 -1.69 19.65 -16.99
N VAL A 404 -1.96 20.76 -17.68
CA VAL A 404 -2.06 20.79 -19.16
C VAL A 404 -0.68 20.58 -19.77
N LYS A 405 0.35 21.25 -19.23
CA LYS A 405 1.75 21.10 -19.68
C LYS A 405 2.37 19.76 -19.30
N GLN A 406 1.77 19.04 -18.35
CA GLN A 406 2.19 17.68 -18.00
C GLN A 406 1.68 16.62 -18.98
N LYS A 407 0.71 16.95 -19.85
CA LYS A 407 0.21 16.05 -20.88
C LYS A 407 0.94 16.33 -22.20
N PHE A 408 1.10 15.28 -22.99
CA PHE A 408 1.58 15.44 -24.36
C PHE A 408 0.54 16.24 -25.16
N ASP A 409 0.96 17.39 -25.69
CA ASP A 409 0.18 18.20 -26.61
C ASP A 409 0.83 18.15 -28.01
N PRO A 410 0.21 17.47 -29.00
CA PRO A 410 0.77 17.37 -30.34
C PRO A 410 0.83 18.72 -31.08
N HIS A 411 0.08 19.74 -30.65
CA HIS A 411 0.09 21.07 -31.26
C HIS A 411 1.30 21.90 -30.81
N VAL A 412 1.78 21.69 -29.59
CA VAL A 412 2.95 22.38 -29.03
C VAL A 412 4.23 21.55 -29.18
N MET A 413 4.11 20.22 -29.08
CA MET A 413 5.21 19.26 -29.20
C MET A 413 5.01 18.38 -30.44
N SER A 414 5.44 18.89 -31.59
CA SER A 414 5.41 18.11 -32.84
C SER A 414 6.29 16.87 -32.71
N MET A 415 5.76 15.69 -33.07
CA MET A 415 6.47 14.39 -33.09
C MET A 415 6.91 13.97 -34.50
N ASN A 416 6.89 14.89 -35.46
CA ASN A 416 7.20 14.63 -36.88
C ASN A 416 8.54 15.22 -37.34
N ARG A 417 9.37 15.70 -36.42
CA ARG A 417 10.71 16.24 -36.75
C ARG A 417 11.75 15.11 -36.78
N SER A 418 12.98 15.41 -37.18
CA SER A 418 14.07 14.42 -37.15
C SER A 418 14.33 13.95 -35.72
N LEU A 419 14.73 12.68 -35.54
CA LEU A 419 15.05 12.11 -34.21
C LEU A 419 16.13 12.93 -33.47
N SER A 420 17.06 13.55 -34.21
CA SER A 420 18.12 14.41 -33.69
C SER A 420 17.63 15.72 -33.06
N GLU A 421 16.37 16.09 -33.26
CA GLU A 421 15.76 17.30 -32.67
C GLU A 421 15.09 17.05 -31.32
N TYR A 422 15.12 15.80 -30.82
CA TYR A 422 14.48 15.42 -29.56
C TYR A 422 15.51 15.04 -28.50
N TRP A 423 15.25 15.46 -27.26
CA TRP A 423 15.88 14.82 -26.11
C TRP A 423 15.24 13.46 -25.88
N ILE A 424 16.06 12.40 -25.88
CA ILE A 424 15.62 11.03 -25.69
C ILE A 424 16.09 10.56 -24.31
N ASN A 425 15.13 10.22 -23.46
CA ASN A 425 15.42 9.59 -22.17
C ASN A 425 16.13 8.26 -22.41
N SER A 426 17.37 8.16 -21.95
CA SER A 426 18.32 7.09 -22.30
C SER A 426 18.98 6.51 -21.05
N SER A 427 19.18 5.20 -21.03
CA SER A 427 19.77 4.47 -19.91
C SER A 427 21.08 3.80 -20.35
N HIS A 428 22.13 4.04 -19.57
CA HIS A 428 23.42 3.37 -19.71
C HIS A 428 23.48 2.11 -18.83
N ASN A 429 24.08 1.03 -19.35
CA ASN A 429 24.18 -0.30 -18.72
C ASN A 429 22.88 -0.72 -18.02
N THR A 430 21.77 -0.69 -18.78
CA THR A 430 20.40 -0.81 -18.24
C THR A 430 20.20 -2.05 -17.36
N TYR A 431 20.94 -3.12 -17.60
CA TYR A 431 20.83 -4.36 -16.82
C TYR A 431 21.36 -4.27 -15.38
N LEU A 432 22.21 -3.29 -15.03
CA LEU A 432 22.85 -3.22 -13.71
C LEU A 432 21.88 -2.75 -12.63
N THR A 433 21.90 -3.42 -11.48
CA THR A 433 21.08 -3.07 -10.30
C THR A 433 21.76 -2.06 -9.36
N GLY A 434 23.03 -1.75 -9.59
CA GLY A 434 23.82 -0.87 -8.73
C GLY A 434 25.14 -0.47 -9.39
N ASP A 435 26.25 -0.63 -8.65
CA ASP A 435 27.59 -0.27 -9.13
C ASP A 435 28.08 -1.09 -10.34
N GLN A 436 29.10 -0.57 -11.01
CA GLN A 436 29.66 -1.15 -12.25
C GLN A 436 30.42 -2.47 -12.06
N PHE A 437 30.81 -2.84 -10.84
CA PHE A 437 31.77 -3.94 -10.62
C PHE A 437 31.18 -5.18 -9.93
N LYS A 438 30.31 -4.97 -8.94
CA LYS A 438 29.84 -6.00 -8.02
C LYS A 438 28.33 -6.13 -8.00
N SER A 439 27.60 -5.19 -8.61
CA SER A 439 26.15 -5.29 -8.66
C SER A 439 25.69 -6.40 -9.61
N LYS A 440 24.44 -6.81 -9.45
CA LYS A 440 23.86 -7.90 -10.25
C LYS A 440 23.25 -7.34 -11.54
N SER A 441 23.31 -8.12 -12.61
CA SER A 441 22.44 -7.93 -13.78
C SER A 441 21.01 -8.41 -13.51
N SER A 442 19.99 -7.69 -14.00
CA SER A 442 18.57 -8.02 -13.79
C SER A 442 17.70 -7.58 -14.96
N VAL A 443 16.75 -8.44 -15.34
CA VAL A 443 15.74 -8.14 -16.37
C VAL A 443 14.76 -7.06 -15.88
N GLU A 444 14.49 -7.00 -14.57
CA GLU A 444 13.61 -5.99 -13.96
C GLU A 444 14.10 -4.56 -14.18
N MET A 445 15.41 -4.35 -14.37
CA MET A 445 15.94 -3.01 -14.60
C MET A 445 15.52 -2.46 -15.97
N TYR A 446 15.36 -3.31 -16.99
CA TYR A 446 14.76 -2.92 -18.26
C TYR A 446 13.29 -2.54 -18.11
N MET A 447 12.52 -3.32 -17.35
CA MET A 447 11.13 -2.98 -17.04
C MET A 447 11.06 -1.63 -16.32
N TYR A 448 11.91 -1.42 -15.31
CA TYR A 448 11.96 -0.17 -14.55
C TYR A 448 12.29 1.03 -15.45
N ALA A 449 13.31 0.91 -16.31
CA ALA A 449 13.66 1.95 -17.26
C ALA A 449 12.50 2.28 -18.21
N LEU A 450 11.87 1.27 -18.82
CA LEU A 450 10.75 1.44 -19.74
C LEU A 450 9.51 2.07 -19.07
N TYR A 451 9.17 1.63 -17.84
CA TYR A 451 8.09 2.22 -17.05
C TYR A 451 8.42 3.65 -16.57
N GLY A 452 9.70 3.95 -16.36
CA GLY A 452 10.20 5.31 -16.10
C GLY A 452 10.20 6.21 -17.33
N GLY A 453 9.73 5.73 -18.48
CA GLY A 453 9.65 6.50 -19.72
C GLY A 453 10.93 6.48 -20.56
N CYS A 454 11.92 5.66 -20.22
CA CYS A 454 13.14 5.50 -21.00
C CYS A 454 12.83 4.90 -22.39
N ARG A 455 13.53 5.39 -23.42
CA ARG A 455 13.34 4.99 -24.82
C ARG A 455 14.61 4.46 -25.49
N CYS A 456 15.77 4.67 -24.89
CA CYS A 456 17.04 4.08 -25.32
C CYS A 456 17.62 3.24 -24.19
N LEU A 457 17.87 1.96 -24.46
CA LEU A 457 18.37 0.97 -23.50
C LEU A 457 19.63 0.33 -24.03
N GLU A 458 20.53 -0.07 -23.13
CA GLU A 458 21.82 -0.67 -23.46
C GLU A 458 21.86 -2.15 -23.09
N LEU A 459 22.42 -2.98 -23.99
CA LEU A 459 22.58 -4.42 -23.83
C LEU A 459 24.02 -4.82 -24.17
N ASP A 460 24.81 -5.11 -23.14
CA ASP A 460 26.17 -5.61 -23.32
C ASP A 460 26.16 -7.12 -23.49
N CYS A 461 26.13 -7.57 -24.74
CA CYS A 461 26.00 -8.97 -25.10
C CYS A 461 27.35 -9.69 -25.18
N PHE A 462 27.47 -10.78 -24.44
CA PHE A 462 28.64 -11.66 -24.42
C PHE A 462 28.25 -13.12 -24.66
N ASP A 463 29.22 -13.95 -25.05
CA ASP A 463 29.04 -15.39 -25.18
C ASP A 463 28.86 -16.06 -23.82
N GLY A 464 27.74 -16.75 -23.62
CA GLY A 464 27.45 -17.54 -22.43
C GLY A 464 27.67 -19.04 -22.61
N HIS A 465 26.90 -19.83 -21.87
CA HIS A 465 26.90 -21.29 -21.98
C HIS A 465 26.45 -21.75 -23.37
N ARG A 466 26.87 -22.94 -23.80
CA ARG A 466 26.46 -23.51 -25.10
C ARG A 466 25.12 -24.24 -24.99
N ASP A 467 24.30 -24.12 -26.04
CA ASP A 467 23.05 -24.87 -26.19
C ASP A 467 23.29 -26.34 -26.59
N GLY A 468 22.20 -27.11 -26.77
CA GLY A 468 22.27 -28.51 -27.19
C GLY A 468 22.85 -28.75 -28.59
N ASN A 469 22.98 -27.68 -29.38
CA ASN A 469 23.58 -27.68 -30.72
C ASN A 469 24.99 -27.05 -30.71
N ASN A 470 25.60 -26.91 -29.53
CA ASN A 470 26.93 -26.36 -29.30
C ASN A 470 27.09 -24.88 -29.71
N LYS A 471 26.02 -24.09 -29.79
CA LYS A 471 26.06 -22.64 -30.05
C LYS A 471 26.09 -21.85 -28.74
N PRO A 472 26.91 -20.79 -28.61
CA PRO A 472 26.90 -19.96 -27.41
C PRO A 472 25.55 -19.24 -27.28
N MET A 473 24.94 -19.34 -26.10
CA MET A 473 23.75 -18.59 -25.73
C MET A 473 24.17 -17.19 -25.27
N PRO A 474 23.69 -16.11 -25.90
CA PRO A 474 24.05 -14.75 -25.49
C PRO A 474 23.59 -14.47 -24.06
N VAL A 475 24.46 -13.82 -23.30
CA VAL A 475 24.20 -13.34 -21.93
C VAL A 475 24.49 -11.85 -21.85
N VAL A 476 23.84 -11.17 -20.90
CA VAL A 476 24.05 -9.74 -20.65
C VAL A 476 24.68 -9.53 -19.28
N TYR A 477 25.89 -8.98 -19.25
CA TYR A 477 26.61 -8.59 -18.04
C TYR A 477 27.70 -7.57 -18.37
N HIS A 478 28.31 -6.98 -17.35
CA HIS A 478 29.43 -6.05 -17.56
C HIS A 478 30.74 -6.84 -17.64
N GLY A 479 31.34 -6.84 -18.85
CA GLY A 479 32.45 -7.69 -19.29
C GLY A 479 33.74 -7.62 -18.48
#